data_AF-A0A9W4T9K7-F1
#
_entry.id   AF-A0A9W4T9K7-F1
#
_cell.length_a   1.000
_cell.length_b   1.000
_cell.length_c   1.000
_cell.angle_alpha   90.00
_cell.angle_beta   90.00
_cell.angle_gamma   90.00
#
_symmetry.space_group_name_H-M   'P 1'
#
loop_
_entity.id
_entity.type
_entity.pdbx_description
1 polymer ?
#
loop_
_entity_poly.entity_id
_entity_poly.type
_entity_poly.pdbx_seq_one_letter_code
_entity_poly.pdbx_strand_id
1 'polypeptide(L)' 'TFEAIEDLINLHQEFNNEFENALNTEHAAIWQRIVDKINNDHPIQISGRQCQIKWNALVHGYEN' A
#
# COMPACT_ATOMS: atom_id res chain seq x y z
N THR A 1 -8.31 -0.05 -10.15
CA THR A 1 -9.43 -1.00 -10.31
C THR A 1 -9.81 -1.53 -8.94
N PHE A 2 -10.92 -2.26 -8.80
CA PHE A 2 -11.28 -2.92 -7.53
C PHE A 2 -10.20 -3.92 -7.11
N GLU A 3 -9.70 -4.70 -8.06
CA GLU A 3 -8.62 -5.68 -7.87
C GLU A 3 -7.33 -5.06 -7.30
N ALA A 4 -6.86 -3.94 -7.86
CA ALA A 4 -5.68 -3.24 -7.33
C ALA A 4 -5.85 -2.70 -5.90
N ILE A 5 -7.09 -2.52 -5.42
CA ILE A 5 -7.38 -2.13 -4.03
C ILE A 5 -7.34 -3.36 -3.13
N GLU A 6 -7.85 -4.51 -3.58
CA GLU A 6 -7.73 -5.77 -2.85
C GLU A 6 -6.26 -6.18 -2.69
N ASP A 7 -5.47 -6.06 -3.75
CA ASP A 7 -4.02 -6.31 -3.70
C ASP A 7 -3.29 -5.35 -2.76
N LEU A 8 -3.67 -4.07 -2.75
CA LEU A 8 -3.16 -3.10 -1.79
C LEU A 8 -3.42 -3.53 -0.34
N ILE A 9 -4.62 -4.03 -0.03
CA ILE A 9 -4.99 -4.47 1.32
C ILE A 9 -4.21 -5.73 1.69
N ASN A 10 -4.17 -6.73 0.80
CA ASN A 10 -3.46 -7.99 1.03
C ASN A 10 -1.95 -7.76 1.24
N LEU A 11 -1.34 -6.94 0.37
CA LEU A 11 0.08 -6.60 0.50
C LEU A 11 0.36 -5.76 1.73
N HIS A 12 -0.51 -4.82 2.10
CA HIS A 12 -0.31 -4.08 3.35
C HIS A 12 -0.37 -5.01 4.58
N GLN A 13 -1.22 -6.03 4.57
CA GLN A 13 -1.25 -7.05 5.63
C GLN A 13 0.02 -7.91 5.64
N GLU A 14 0.53 -8.32 4.47
CA GLU A 14 1.80 -9.05 4.34
C GLU A 14 2.98 -8.24 4.91
N PHE A 15 3.02 -6.94 4.61
CA PHE A 15 4.06 -6.02 5.05
C PHE A 15 3.77 -5.37 6.41
N ASN A 16 2.70 -5.74 7.13
CA ASN A 16 2.31 -5.08 8.38
C ASN A 16 3.42 -5.15 9.44
N ASN A 17 4.06 -6.31 9.58
CA ASN A 17 5.20 -6.47 10.48
C ASN A 17 6.39 -5.57 10.10
N GLU A 18 6.63 -5.36 8.80
CA GLU A 18 7.68 -4.42 8.35
C GLU A 18 7.30 -2.99 8.72
N PHE A 19 6.04 -2.58 8.54
CA PHE A 19 5.57 -1.26 8.95
C PHE A 19 5.69 -1.03 10.47
N GLU A 20 5.33 -2.02 11.29
CA GLU A 20 5.39 -1.92 12.75
C GLU A 20 6.82 -1.83 13.28
N ASN A 21 7.79 -2.48 12.62
CA ASN A 21 9.19 -2.50 13.04
C ASN A 21 10.05 -1.41 12.38
N ALA A 22 9.58 -0.81 11.29
CA ALA A 22 10.32 0.21 10.54
C ALA A 22 10.12 1.62 11.09
N LEU A 23 11.15 2.44 10.98
CA LEU A 23 11.03 3.88 11.23
C LEU A 23 10.15 4.53 10.15
N ASN A 24 9.51 5.65 10.49
CA ASN A 24 8.69 6.42 9.55
C ASN A 24 9.43 6.81 8.25
N THR A 25 10.76 6.97 8.32
CA THR A 25 11.61 7.26 7.15
C THR A 25 11.75 6.08 6.19
N GLU A 26 11.55 4.86 6.68
CA GLU A 26 11.67 3.61 5.92
C GLU A 26 10.34 3.17 5.31
N HIS A 27 9.22 3.67 5.83
CA HIS A 27 7.87 3.40 5.30
C HIS A 27 7.73 3.76 3.83
N ALA A 28 8.43 4.80 3.35
CA ALA A 28 8.44 5.17 1.94
C ALA A 28 9.00 4.05 1.05
N ALA A 29 10.01 3.32 1.52
CA ALA A 29 10.60 2.19 0.80
C ALA A 29 9.65 0.97 0.82
N ILE A 30 8.96 0.72 1.94
CA ILE A 30 7.95 -0.34 2.04
C ILE A 30 6.79 -0.07 1.07
N TRP A 31 6.31 1.17 1.00
CA TRP A 31 5.29 1.57 0.04
C TRP A 31 5.72 1.37 -1.40
N GLN A 32 7.00 1.59 -1.73
CA GLN A 32 7.47 1.31 -3.08
C GLN A 32 7.49 -0.18 -3.41
N ARG A 33 7.88 -1.04 -2.47
CA ARG A 33 7.80 -2.50 -2.69
C ARG A 33 6.38 -2.97 -2.97
N ILE A 34 5.40 -2.44 -2.24
CA ILE A 34 3.98 -2.75 -2.47
C ILE A 34 3.57 -2.32 -3.88
N VAL A 35 3.98 -1.12 -4.30
CA VAL A 35 3.66 -0.58 -5.62
C VAL A 35 4.33 -1.35 -6.74
N ASP A 36 5.60 -1.75 -6.57
CA ASP A 36 6.30 -2.56 -7.55
C ASP A 36 5.59 -3.90 -7.78
N LYS A 37 5.05 -4.51 -6.72
CA LYS A 37 4.22 -5.72 -6.83
C LYS A 37 2.92 -5.45 -7.59
N ILE A 38 2.15 -4.44 -7.19
CA ILE A 38 0.87 -4.11 -7.86
C ILE A 38 1.09 -3.74 -9.32
N ASN A 39 2.12 -2.96 -9.64
CA ASN A 39 2.44 -2.56 -11.02
C ASN A 39 2.93 -3.73 -11.89
N ASN A 40 3.37 -4.83 -11.28
CA ASN A 40 3.74 -6.04 -12.01
C ASN A 40 2.50 -6.83 -12.46
N ASP A 41 1.50 -6.92 -11.57
CA ASP A 41 0.25 -7.65 -11.81
C ASP A 41 -0.81 -6.81 -12.56
N HIS A 42 -0.71 -5.49 -12.54
CA HIS A 42 -1.69 -4.58 -13.15
C HIS A 42 -1.09 -3.73 -14.27
N PRO A 43 -1.83 -3.50 -15.38
CA PRO A 43 -1.40 -2.62 -16.47
C PRO A 43 -1.34 -1.13 -16.07
N ILE A 44 -1.77 -0.80 -14.85
CA ILE A 44 -1.86 0.57 -14.36
C ILE A 44 -0.63 0.86 -13.51
N GLN A 45 0.12 1.89 -13.90
CA GLN A 45 1.25 2.38 -13.11
C GLN A 45 0.75 3.28 -11.99
N ILE A 46 0.74 2.77 -10.77
CA ILE A 46 0.49 3.52 -9.54
C ILE A 46 1.80 3.89 -8.85
N SER A 47 1.77 4.94 -8.04
CA SER A 47 2.93 5.42 -7.26
C SER A 47 2.77 5.14 -5.78
N GLY A 48 3.88 5.01 -5.04
CA GLY A 48 3.88 4.78 -3.59
C GLY A 48 3.01 5.79 -2.82
N ARG A 49 3.05 7.06 -3.26
CA ARG A 49 2.21 8.13 -2.69
C ARG A 49 0.72 7.92 -2.94
N GLN A 50 0.32 7.42 -4.10
CA GLN A 50 -1.08 7.11 -4.38
C GLN A 50 -1.59 5.95 -3.53
N CYS A 51 -0.78 4.90 -3.35
CA CYS A 51 -1.10 3.79 -2.43
C CYS A 51 -1.24 4.27 -1.00
N GLN A 52 -0.30 5.09 -0.52
CA GLN A 52 -0.37 5.66 0.82
C GLN A 52 -1.62 6.51 1.04
N ILE A 53 -1.94 7.42 0.10
CA ILE A 53 -3.16 8.25 0.18
C ILE A 53 -4.41 7.36 0.19
N LYS A 54 -4.44 6.33 -0.67
CA LYS A 54 -5.56 5.41 -0.77
C LYS A 54 -5.73 4.60 0.51
N TRP A 55 -4.63 4.10 1.08
CA TRP A 55 -4.62 3.39 2.35
C TRP A 55 -5.12 4.25 3.50
N ASN A 56 -4.61 5.48 3.64
CA ASN A 56 -5.10 6.41 4.64
C ASN A 56 -6.61 6.67 4.49
N ALA A 57 -7.11 6.83 3.27
CA ALA A 57 -8.54 6.99 3.03
C ALA A 57 -9.37 5.74 3.39
N LEU A 58 -8.82 4.54 3.19
CA LEU A 58 -9.47 3.28 3.59
C LEU A 58 -9.56 3.16 5.11
N VAL A 59 -8.48 3.45 5.83
CA VAL A 59 -8.44 3.41 7.30
C VAL A 59 -9.42 4.43 7.89
N HIS A 60 -9.35 5.69 7.47
CA HIS A 60 -10.25 6.74 7.97
C HIS A 60 -11.72 6.50 7.58
N GLY A 61 -11.98 5.89 6.42
CA GLY A 61 -13.33 5.52 6.01
C GLY A 61 -13.90 4.31 6.76
N TYR A 62 -13.06 3.52 7.42
CA TYR A 62 -13.47 2.39 8.26
C TYR A 62 -13.68 2.81 9.73
N GLU A 63 -13.03 3.89 10.18
CA GLU A 63 -13.16 4.44 11.54
C GLU A 63 -14.39 5.37 11.73
N ASN A 64 -15.20 5.58 10.69
CA ASN A 64 -16.39 6.45 10.71
C ASN A 64 -17.67 5.70 10.36
#